data_AF-A0A2E2ZC45-F1
#
_entry.id   AF-A0A2E2ZC45-F1
#
_cell.length_a   1.000
_cell.length_b   1.000
_cell.length_c   1.000
_cell.angle_alpha   90.00
_cell.angle_beta   90.00
_cell.angle_gamma   90.00
#
_symmetry.space_group_name_H-M   'P 1'
#
loop_
_entity.id
_entity.type
_entity.pdbx_description
1 polymer ?
#
loop_
_entity_poly.entity_id
_entity_poly.type
_entity_poly.pdbx_seq_one_letter_code
_entity_poly.pdbx_strand_id
1 'polypeptide(L)'
;MINIVVTSKPVDGLFYYSYEYCDMLNNAGYPAQVVVITHRNFTKDEYLTSIKNKYIHCHNILIDDYVPALNDTTLIMGRSMMTLSWQSFNDYTDVQKRILYRLFDGDVISVYSENHVDGYPKAVEFYNPKQIVDLCDAEVYPNGVGAHFEKTINFSIYKPYKDNIQFKHLFLGTNDKYYASVEKVIDQYPDHGILTYDAKYVNVKHNNIFVPVENLMSLFETYVYTKETFDPAPRIFQECKYYGKDVIYERRDPGTDGGTIYWNRDIKEPDITAILGAIKELK
;
A
#
# COMPACT_ATOMS: atom_id res chain seq x y z
N MET A 1 -14.62 9.19 14.44
CA MET A 1 -14.40 8.10 13.47
C MET A 1 -12.92 8.01 13.16
N ILE A 2 -12.38 6.84 12.81
CA ILE A 2 -11.03 6.70 12.25
C ILE A 2 -11.14 6.62 10.72
N ASN A 3 -10.62 7.61 10.02
CA ASN A 3 -10.63 7.70 8.56
C ASN A 3 -9.28 7.24 8.02
N ILE A 4 -9.21 6.03 7.50
CA ILE A 4 -7.98 5.51 6.89
C ILE A 4 -7.94 5.95 5.43
N VAL A 5 -7.10 6.94 5.13
CA VAL A 5 -7.10 7.63 3.84
C VAL A 5 -6.25 6.90 2.82
N VAL A 6 -6.78 6.76 1.62
CA VAL A 6 -6.13 6.12 0.47
C VAL A 6 -6.17 7.06 -0.73
N THR A 7 -5.00 7.45 -1.20
CA THR A 7 -4.79 8.27 -2.42
C THR A 7 -3.90 7.55 -3.43
N SER A 8 -3.44 6.33 -3.10
CA SER A 8 -2.69 5.45 -3.99
C SER A 8 -3.56 4.88 -5.11
N LYS A 9 -2.93 4.18 -6.06
CA LYS A 9 -3.61 3.45 -7.14
C LYS A 9 -4.37 2.22 -6.60
N PRO A 10 -5.28 1.62 -7.40
CA PRO A 10 -5.78 0.27 -7.13
C PRO A 10 -4.63 -0.72 -6.99
N VAL A 11 -4.84 -1.80 -6.24
CA VAL A 11 -3.86 -2.86 -5.92
C VAL A 11 -2.54 -2.44 -5.25
N ASP A 12 -2.43 -1.18 -4.81
CA ASP A 12 -1.27 -0.73 -4.03
C ASP A 12 -1.23 -1.41 -2.66
N GLY A 13 -0.03 -1.76 -2.19
CA GLY A 13 0.15 -2.40 -0.89
C GLY A 13 -0.42 -1.58 0.27
N LEU A 14 -0.32 -0.25 0.21
CA LEU A 14 -0.87 0.63 1.23
C LEU A 14 -2.40 0.68 1.20
N PHE A 15 -3.04 0.50 0.04
CA PHE A 15 -4.50 0.36 -0.01
C PHE A 15 -4.95 -0.91 0.70
N TYR A 16 -4.23 -2.01 0.46
CA TYR A 16 -4.50 -3.28 1.15
C TYR A 16 -4.28 -3.20 2.66
N TYR A 17 -3.17 -2.62 3.11
CA TYR A 17 -2.96 -2.37 4.53
C TYR A 17 -4.06 -1.48 5.13
N SER A 18 -4.48 -0.42 4.43
CA SER A 18 -5.57 0.43 4.92
C SER A 18 -6.87 -0.35 5.12
N TYR A 19 -7.21 -1.25 4.20
CA TYR A 19 -8.39 -2.09 4.32
C TYR A 19 -8.30 -3.09 5.48
N GLU A 20 -7.15 -3.73 5.64
CA GLU A 20 -6.90 -4.74 6.68
C GLU A 20 -6.95 -4.14 8.09
N TYR A 21 -6.34 -2.98 8.27
CA TYR A 21 -6.37 -2.29 9.55
C TYR A 21 -7.75 -1.68 9.84
N CYS A 22 -8.52 -1.29 8.81
CA CYS A 22 -9.92 -0.90 8.98
C CYS A 22 -10.75 -2.06 9.54
N ASP A 23 -10.61 -3.26 8.97
CA ASP A 23 -11.30 -4.46 9.46
C ASP A 23 -10.92 -4.78 10.91
N MET A 24 -9.62 -4.80 11.21
CA MET A 24 -9.10 -5.06 12.56
C MET A 24 -9.61 -4.07 13.60
N LEU A 25 -9.62 -2.77 13.29
CA LEU A 25 -10.13 -1.74 14.19
C LEU A 25 -11.63 -1.93 14.47
N ASN A 26 -12.43 -2.19 13.44
CA ASN A 26 -13.87 -2.41 13.60
C ASN A 26 -14.16 -3.68 14.41
N ASN A 27 -13.44 -4.77 14.16
CA ASN A 27 -13.57 -6.02 14.93
C ASN A 27 -13.18 -5.85 16.41
N ALA A 28 -12.26 -4.94 16.70
CA ALA A 28 -11.89 -4.55 18.06
C ALA A 28 -12.83 -3.50 18.70
N GLY A 29 -13.91 -3.09 18.02
CA GLY A 29 -14.90 -2.14 18.53
C GLY A 29 -14.54 -0.65 18.35
N TYR A 30 -13.55 -0.34 17.52
CA TYR A 30 -13.16 1.02 17.17
C TYR A 30 -13.72 1.39 15.79
N PRO A 31 -14.70 2.31 15.68
CA PRO A 31 -15.29 2.68 14.40
C PRO A 31 -14.24 3.23 13.44
N ALA A 32 -14.04 2.53 12.32
CA ALA A 32 -13.09 2.90 11.27
C ALA A 32 -13.69 2.71 9.88
N GLN A 33 -13.19 3.49 8.92
CA GLN A 33 -13.56 3.37 7.51
C GLN A 33 -12.36 3.70 6.62
N VAL A 34 -12.34 3.10 5.43
CA VAL A 34 -11.39 3.45 4.38
C VAL A 34 -12.00 4.54 3.50
N VAL A 35 -11.33 5.68 3.39
CA VAL A 35 -11.75 6.77 2.52
C VAL A 35 -10.80 6.84 1.32
N VAL A 36 -11.28 6.38 0.18
CA VAL A 36 -10.54 6.36 -1.08
C VAL A 36 -10.80 7.65 -1.85
N ILE A 37 -9.73 8.35 -2.20
CA ILE A 37 -9.74 9.46 -3.15
C ILE A 37 -9.11 8.95 -4.44
N THR A 38 -9.95 8.73 -5.46
CA THR A 38 -9.53 8.00 -6.66
C THR A 38 -8.42 8.73 -7.42
N HIS A 39 -7.40 7.98 -7.81
CA HIS A 39 -6.38 8.47 -8.71
C HIS A 39 -6.99 8.66 -10.11
N ARG A 40 -6.70 9.78 -10.78
CA ARG A 40 -7.29 10.23 -12.07
C ARG A 40 -7.32 9.24 -13.23
N ASN A 41 -6.49 8.19 -13.16
CA ASN A 41 -6.38 7.16 -14.20
C ASN A 41 -7.21 5.91 -13.90
N PHE A 42 -7.93 5.88 -12.78
CA PHE A 42 -8.63 4.70 -12.29
C PHE A 42 -10.05 5.04 -11.85
N THR A 43 -10.93 4.07 -12.01
CA THR A 43 -12.34 4.13 -11.68
C THR A 43 -12.59 3.63 -10.26
N LYS A 44 -13.73 4.02 -9.68
CA LYS A 44 -14.19 3.50 -8.38
C LYS A 44 -14.31 1.98 -8.38
N ASP A 45 -14.75 1.40 -9.49
CA ASP A 45 -14.95 -0.04 -9.66
C ASP A 45 -13.62 -0.82 -9.60
N GLU A 46 -12.52 -0.25 -10.09
CA GLU A 46 -11.20 -0.90 -10.01
C GLU A 46 -10.70 -1.01 -8.56
N TYR A 47 -10.96 0.00 -7.71
CA TYR A 47 -10.66 -0.08 -6.28
C TYR A 47 -11.52 -1.14 -5.59
N LEU A 48 -12.83 -1.14 -5.84
CA LEU A 48 -13.73 -2.15 -5.27
C LEU A 48 -13.39 -3.57 -5.73
N THR A 49 -13.04 -3.72 -7.01
CA THR A 49 -12.61 -5.00 -7.59
C THR A 49 -11.32 -5.48 -6.95
N SER A 50 -10.35 -4.58 -6.68
CA SER A 50 -9.10 -4.93 -6.00
C SER A 50 -9.33 -5.56 -4.62
N ILE A 51 -10.30 -5.03 -3.85
CA ILE A 51 -10.68 -5.57 -2.53
C ILE A 51 -11.46 -6.87 -2.69
N LYS A 52 -12.50 -6.88 -3.53
CA LYS A 52 -13.34 -8.05 -3.78
C LYS A 52 -12.54 -9.24 -4.32
N ASN A 53 -11.47 -9.01 -5.06
CA ASN A 53 -10.62 -10.07 -5.59
C ASN A 53 -9.69 -10.69 -4.54
N LYS A 54 -9.37 -9.97 -3.46
CA LYS A 54 -8.42 -10.43 -2.43
C LYS A 54 -9.10 -10.93 -1.16
N TYR A 55 -10.20 -10.31 -0.74
CA TYR A 55 -10.79 -10.52 0.58
C TYR A 55 -12.17 -11.17 0.54
N ILE A 56 -12.54 -11.86 1.62
CA ILE A 56 -13.83 -12.54 1.77
C ILE A 56 -15.01 -11.59 1.94
N HIS A 57 -14.74 -10.32 2.22
CA HIS A 57 -15.73 -9.26 2.38
C HIS A 57 -15.25 -7.92 1.81
N CYS A 58 -16.18 -6.99 1.63
CA CYS A 58 -15.93 -5.65 1.12
C CYS A 58 -16.93 -4.66 1.76
N HIS A 59 -16.56 -4.11 2.92
CA HIS A 59 -17.40 -3.21 3.73
C HIS A 59 -16.59 -1.99 4.17
N ASN A 60 -17.25 -0.93 4.66
CA ASN A 60 -16.60 0.25 5.27
C ASN A 60 -15.61 0.97 4.34
N ILE A 61 -15.94 1.03 3.04
CA ILE A 61 -15.18 1.79 2.03
C ILE A 61 -16.07 2.90 1.49
N LEU A 62 -15.59 4.13 1.56
CA LEU A 62 -16.18 5.31 0.92
C LEU A 62 -15.26 5.77 -0.21
N ILE A 63 -15.80 6.10 -1.38
CA ILE A 63 -15.00 6.47 -2.56
C ILE A 63 -15.45 7.82 -3.13
N ASP A 64 -14.58 8.82 -3.01
CA ASP A 64 -14.81 10.23 -3.40
C ASP A 64 -16.08 10.85 -2.81
N ASP A 65 -16.61 10.27 -1.73
CA ASP A 65 -17.89 10.66 -1.14
C ASP A 65 -17.81 10.56 0.38
N TYR A 66 -17.18 11.57 0.99
CA TYR A 66 -17.08 11.69 2.43
C TYR A 66 -16.70 13.12 2.84
N VAL A 67 -17.35 13.64 3.88
CA VAL A 67 -16.94 14.88 4.53
C VAL A 67 -16.62 14.58 5.99
N PRO A 68 -15.34 14.66 6.39
CA PRO A 68 -14.91 14.41 7.76
C PRO A 68 -15.58 15.36 8.76
N ALA A 69 -16.00 14.82 9.91
CA ALA A 69 -16.38 15.62 11.06
C ALA A 69 -15.14 16.22 11.73
N LEU A 70 -15.31 17.32 12.45
CA LEU A 70 -14.20 18.06 13.08
C LEU A 70 -13.42 17.25 14.13
N ASN A 71 -14.02 16.21 14.69
CA ASN A 71 -13.44 15.33 15.71
C ASN A 71 -13.04 13.96 15.15
N ASP A 72 -13.04 13.80 13.82
CA ASP A 72 -12.53 12.58 13.21
C ASP A 72 -11.01 12.60 13.14
N THR A 73 -10.42 11.42 13.27
CA THR A 73 -8.97 11.22 13.17
C THR A 73 -8.66 10.60 11.82
N THR A 74 -7.72 11.18 11.09
CA THR A 74 -7.20 10.61 9.85
C THR A 74 -6.02 9.69 10.15
N LEU A 75 -5.99 8.51 9.55
CA LEU A 75 -4.86 7.58 9.58
C LEU A 75 -4.33 7.41 8.15
N ILE A 76 -3.02 7.57 7.96
CA ILE A 76 -2.34 7.22 6.71
C ILE A 76 -1.34 6.10 6.94
N MET A 77 -1.45 5.01 6.16
CA MET A 77 -0.57 3.83 6.26
C MET A 77 0.83 4.04 5.67
N GLY A 78 1.07 5.22 5.11
CA GLY A 78 2.37 5.69 4.65
C GLY A 78 2.31 7.19 4.31
N ARG A 79 3.41 7.91 4.52
CA ARG A 79 3.52 9.35 4.21
C ARG A 79 3.21 9.68 2.75
N SER A 80 3.44 8.73 1.85
CA SER A 80 3.07 8.83 0.43
C SER A 80 1.60 9.17 0.21
N MET A 81 0.68 8.75 1.10
CA MET A 81 -0.75 9.04 0.97
C MET A 81 -1.07 10.54 1.04
N MET A 82 -0.30 11.30 1.82
CA MET A 82 -0.42 12.76 1.89
C MET A 82 0.46 13.43 0.84
N THR A 83 1.69 12.92 0.64
CA THR A 83 2.64 13.54 -0.30
C THR A 83 2.15 13.47 -1.74
N LEU A 84 1.67 12.31 -2.19
CA LEU A 84 1.25 12.13 -3.58
C LEU A 84 -0.03 12.93 -3.88
N SER A 85 -0.96 13.01 -2.92
CA SER A 85 -2.19 13.81 -3.10
C SER A 85 -1.90 15.30 -3.22
N TRP A 86 -0.86 15.79 -2.53
CA TRP A 86 -0.37 17.16 -2.70
C TRP A 86 0.33 17.35 -4.07
N GLN A 87 1.21 16.43 -4.46
CA GLN A 87 1.96 16.55 -5.73
C GLN A 87 1.03 16.54 -6.96
N SER A 88 -0.02 15.73 -6.94
CA SER A 88 -1.02 15.69 -8.01
C SER A 88 -2.30 16.45 -7.66
N PHE A 89 -2.23 17.43 -6.74
CA PHE A 89 -3.43 18.09 -6.21
C PHE A 89 -4.29 18.69 -7.31
N ASN A 90 -3.65 19.27 -8.33
CA ASN A 90 -4.34 19.93 -9.44
C ASN A 90 -5.11 18.97 -10.34
N ASP A 91 -4.74 17.68 -10.36
CA ASP A 91 -5.40 16.68 -11.20
C ASP A 91 -6.72 16.16 -10.60
N TYR A 92 -6.99 16.44 -9.32
CA TYR A 92 -8.23 16.06 -8.67
C TYR A 92 -9.39 16.99 -9.03
N THR A 93 -10.60 16.45 -8.97
CA THR A 93 -11.83 17.24 -9.08
C THR A 93 -11.98 18.18 -7.88
N ASP A 94 -12.78 19.25 -8.02
CA ASP A 94 -13.01 20.19 -6.90
C ASP A 94 -13.63 19.53 -5.66
N VAL A 95 -14.44 18.48 -5.86
CA VAL A 95 -15.00 17.68 -4.78
C VAL A 95 -13.87 16.96 -4.04
N GLN A 96 -13.04 16.19 -4.75
CA GLN A 96 -11.90 15.48 -4.16
C GLN A 96 -10.92 16.41 -3.46
N LYS A 97 -10.62 17.58 -4.06
CA LYS A 97 -9.78 18.62 -3.44
C LYS A 97 -10.32 19.07 -2.08
N ARG A 98 -11.63 19.33 -1.97
CA ARG A 98 -12.26 19.69 -0.70
C ARG A 98 -12.18 18.55 0.31
N ILE A 99 -12.44 17.32 -0.11
CA ILE A 99 -12.36 16.15 0.77
C ILE A 99 -10.93 15.98 1.31
N LEU A 100 -9.92 16.07 0.45
CA LEU A 100 -8.50 15.98 0.83
C LEU A 100 -8.12 17.04 1.88
N TYR A 101 -8.51 18.30 1.66
CA TYR A 101 -8.28 19.34 2.66
C TYR A 101 -8.94 19.01 4.00
N ARG A 102 -10.20 18.57 4.00
CA ARG A 102 -10.91 18.23 5.24
C ARG A 102 -10.40 16.97 5.94
N LEU A 103 -9.79 16.05 5.19
CA LEU A 103 -9.15 14.86 5.77
C LEU A 103 -7.83 15.21 6.43
N PHE A 104 -7.07 16.16 5.86
CA PHE A 104 -5.71 16.45 6.28
C PHE A 104 -5.55 17.76 7.07
N ASP A 105 -6.58 18.60 7.23
CA ASP A 105 -6.58 19.79 8.10
C ASP A 105 -6.80 19.46 9.58
N GLY A 106 -7.24 18.24 9.89
CA GLY A 106 -7.54 17.76 11.24
C GLY A 106 -6.39 17.05 11.96
N ASP A 107 -6.75 16.13 12.85
CA ASP A 107 -5.81 15.30 13.61
C ASP A 107 -5.36 14.10 12.75
N VAL A 108 -4.06 13.93 12.56
CA VAL A 108 -3.47 12.91 11.65
C VAL A 108 -2.56 11.95 12.40
N ILE A 109 -2.80 10.65 12.23
CA ILE A 109 -1.86 9.58 12.58
C ILE A 109 -1.10 9.20 11.30
N SER A 110 0.22 9.33 11.34
CA SER A 110 1.09 9.16 10.17
C SER A 110 2.03 7.99 10.35
N VAL A 111 1.87 6.93 9.54
CA VAL A 111 2.85 5.85 9.51
C VAL A 111 4.08 6.30 8.71
N TYR A 112 5.21 6.43 9.39
CA TYR A 112 6.48 6.91 8.91
C TYR A 112 6.99 6.11 7.70
N SER A 113 7.55 6.83 6.73
CA SER A 113 8.37 6.27 5.66
C SER A 113 9.42 7.26 5.18
N GLU A 114 10.66 6.82 5.05
CA GLU A 114 11.79 7.69 4.65
C GLU A 114 11.75 8.07 3.16
N ASN A 115 10.96 7.40 2.33
CA ASN A 115 10.90 7.66 0.88
C ASN A 115 10.34 9.04 0.46
N HIS A 116 9.84 9.85 1.40
CA HIS A 116 9.21 11.14 1.14
C HIS A 116 9.80 12.28 1.98
N VAL A 117 11.13 12.28 2.23
CA VAL A 117 11.83 13.29 3.05
C VAL A 117 11.49 14.72 2.66
N ASP A 118 11.58 15.06 1.37
CA ASP A 118 11.36 16.44 0.90
C ASP A 118 9.89 16.76 0.61
N GLY A 119 9.12 15.74 0.21
CA GLY A 119 7.74 15.92 -0.24
C GLY A 119 6.74 15.97 0.91
N TYR A 120 6.97 15.19 1.97
CA TYR A 120 6.05 15.12 3.10
C TYR A 120 5.95 16.44 3.88
N PRO A 121 7.06 17.12 4.24
CA PRO A 121 6.97 18.42 4.92
C PRO A 121 6.19 19.48 4.12
N LYS A 122 6.36 19.50 2.79
CA LYS A 122 5.62 20.42 1.90
C LYS A 122 4.13 20.11 1.86
N ALA A 123 3.77 18.83 1.86
CA ALA A 123 2.38 18.41 1.94
C ALA A 123 1.75 18.75 3.30
N VAL A 124 2.51 18.59 4.39
CA VAL A 124 2.10 19.01 5.74
C VAL A 124 1.87 20.52 5.78
N GLU A 125 2.78 21.33 5.23
CA GLU A 125 2.59 22.79 5.13
C GLU A 125 1.35 23.16 4.32
N PHE A 126 1.11 22.46 3.21
CA PHE A 126 -0.03 22.70 2.32
C PHE A 126 -1.38 22.38 2.97
N TYR A 127 -1.53 21.21 3.61
CA TYR A 127 -2.77 20.80 4.25
C TYR A 127 -2.97 21.39 5.64
N ASN A 128 -1.87 21.79 6.30
CA ASN A 128 -1.84 22.39 7.62
C ASN A 128 -2.65 21.60 8.68
N PRO A 129 -2.30 20.32 8.94
CA PRO A 129 -2.98 19.51 9.94
C PRO A 129 -2.90 20.16 11.33
N LYS A 130 -3.97 20.05 12.10
CA LYS A 130 -4.05 20.53 13.48
C LYS A 130 -2.99 19.88 14.38
N GLN A 131 -2.83 18.56 14.26
CA GLN A 131 -1.84 17.78 15.01
C GLN A 131 -1.44 16.54 14.20
N ILE A 132 -0.19 16.12 14.33
CA ILE A 132 0.31 14.86 13.76
C ILE A 132 0.91 14.02 14.89
N VAL A 133 0.54 12.74 14.94
CA VAL A 133 1.23 11.72 15.74
C VAL A 133 1.83 10.68 14.79
N ASP A 134 3.15 10.52 14.82
CA ASP A 134 3.85 9.56 13.96
C ASP A 134 3.90 8.15 14.59
N LEU A 135 3.80 7.13 13.74
CA LEU A 135 4.07 5.72 14.04
C LEU A 135 5.22 5.25 13.15
N CYS A 136 6.13 4.40 13.64
CA CYS A 136 7.34 4.02 12.91
C CYS A 136 7.67 2.54 13.02
N ASP A 137 7.97 1.91 11.90
CA ASP A 137 8.63 0.61 11.89
C ASP A 137 10.13 0.81 12.16
N ALA A 138 10.52 0.82 13.44
CA ALA A 138 11.89 1.14 13.87
C ALA A 138 12.96 0.13 13.38
N GLU A 139 12.57 -1.07 12.97
CA GLU A 139 13.50 -2.03 12.36
C GLU A 139 13.79 -1.68 10.90
N VAL A 140 12.80 -1.17 10.17
CA VAL A 140 12.94 -0.70 8.78
C VAL A 140 13.59 0.68 8.75
N TYR A 141 13.24 1.54 9.71
CA TYR A 141 13.73 2.90 9.82
C TYR A 141 14.33 3.15 11.21
N PRO A 142 15.59 2.77 11.44
CA PRO A 142 16.25 2.95 12.74
C PRO A 142 16.29 4.41 13.23
N ASN A 143 16.27 5.36 12.30
CA ASN A 143 16.24 6.80 12.57
C ASN A 143 14.85 7.43 12.33
N GLY A 144 13.82 6.60 12.16
CA GLY A 144 12.45 7.07 11.95
C GLY A 144 11.84 7.67 13.21
N VAL A 145 10.73 8.38 13.04
CA VAL A 145 10.05 9.13 14.13
C VAL A 145 8.71 8.48 14.43
N GLY A 146 8.39 8.29 15.71
CA GLY A 146 7.10 7.79 16.17
C GLY A 146 7.16 6.56 17.05
N ALA A 147 6.02 6.16 17.62
CA ALA A 147 5.90 4.93 18.38
C ALA A 147 6.07 3.70 17.47
N HIS A 148 6.66 2.62 17.99
CA HIS A 148 6.92 1.43 17.17
C HIS A 148 5.63 0.84 16.59
N PHE A 149 5.61 0.59 15.28
CA PHE A 149 4.49 0.04 14.54
C PHE A 149 4.96 -0.72 13.29
N GLU A 150 4.71 -2.02 13.26
CA GLU A 150 4.95 -2.85 12.09
C GLU A 150 3.67 -2.97 11.25
N LYS A 151 3.81 -2.78 9.93
CA LYS A 151 2.74 -3.13 9.00
C LYS A 151 2.78 -4.64 8.78
N THR A 152 1.75 -5.34 9.23
CA THR A 152 1.57 -6.77 8.94
C THR A 152 0.26 -7.00 8.19
N ILE A 153 0.13 -8.19 7.60
CA ILE A 153 -0.98 -8.55 6.71
C ILE A 153 -2.02 -9.35 7.52
N ASN A 154 -3.28 -8.93 7.45
CA ASN A 154 -4.40 -9.71 7.99
C ASN A 154 -4.76 -10.85 7.01
N PHE A 155 -4.06 -11.97 7.09
CA PHE A 155 -4.36 -13.14 6.25
C PHE A 155 -5.69 -13.82 6.60
N SER A 156 -6.27 -13.56 7.78
CA SER A 156 -7.53 -14.18 8.22
C SER A 156 -8.75 -13.79 7.36
N ILE A 157 -8.67 -12.65 6.67
CA ILE A 157 -9.74 -12.15 5.79
C ILE A 157 -9.48 -12.41 4.30
N TYR A 158 -8.40 -13.11 3.95
CA TYR A 158 -8.08 -13.46 2.57
C TYR A 158 -9.06 -14.49 2.02
N LYS A 159 -9.36 -14.38 0.72
CA LYS A 159 -10.10 -15.42 0.01
C LYS A 159 -9.35 -16.76 0.03
N PRO A 160 -10.09 -17.88 -0.07
CA PRO A 160 -9.49 -19.20 -0.23
C PRO A 160 -8.51 -19.22 -1.40
N TYR A 161 -7.36 -19.82 -1.12
CA TYR A 161 -6.27 -19.93 -2.06
C TYR A 161 -6.24 -21.32 -2.71
N LYS A 162 -6.04 -21.35 -4.03
CA LYS A 162 -5.74 -22.57 -4.77
C LYS A 162 -4.83 -22.23 -5.93
N ASP A 163 -3.75 -23.00 -6.09
CA ASP A 163 -2.84 -22.83 -7.23
C ASP A 163 -3.57 -22.96 -8.57
N ASN A 164 -3.22 -22.05 -9.47
CA ASN A 164 -3.59 -22.04 -10.87
C ASN A 164 -2.39 -21.49 -11.64
N ILE A 165 -1.25 -22.16 -11.48
CA ILE A 165 0.06 -21.71 -11.96
C ILE A 165 -0.01 -21.53 -13.48
N GLN A 166 0.28 -20.32 -13.93
CA GLN A 166 0.41 -19.95 -15.33
C GLN A 166 1.84 -19.57 -15.69
N PHE A 167 2.61 -19.14 -14.69
CA PHE A 167 3.97 -18.63 -14.87
C PHE A 167 4.91 -19.27 -13.87
N LYS A 168 6.13 -19.61 -14.29
CA LYS A 168 7.17 -19.99 -13.33
C LYS A 168 7.62 -18.78 -12.51
N HIS A 169 7.80 -17.63 -13.15
CA HIS A 169 8.29 -16.42 -12.52
C HIS A 169 7.31 -15.25 -12.62
N LEU A 170 7.12 -14.50 -11.54
CA LEU A 170 6.39 -13.23 -11.55
C LEU A 170 7.34 -12.06 -11.32
N PHE A 171 7.17 -11.00 -12.10
CA PHE A 171 7.80 -9.69 -11.90
C PHE A 171 6.76 -8.62 -11.54
N LEU A 172 7.18 -7.57 -10.83
CA LEU A 172 6.36 -6.37 -10.58
C LEU A 172 6.88 -5.20 -11.42
N GLY A 173 6.09 -4.76 -12.41
CA GLY A 173 6.38 -3.64 -13.30
C GLY A 173 5.41 -2.48 -13.13
N THR A 174 4.97 -2.18 -11.91
CA THR A 174 3.84 -1.27 -11.61
C THR A 174 4.10 0.23 -11.82
N ASN A 175 5.29 0.60 -12.26
CA ASN A 175 5.64 1.91 -12.80
C ASN A 175 6.76 1.77 -13.85
N ASP A 176 7.03 2.86 -14.57
CA ASP A 176 8.04 2.95 -15.62
C ASP A 176 9.43 2.50 -15.16
N LYS A 177 9.87 2.93 -13.97
CA LYS A 177 11.18 2.53 -13.42
C LYS A 177 11.25 1.04 -13.11
N TYR A 178 10.22 0.48 -12.48
CA TYR A 178 10.19 -0.94 -12.10
C TYR A 178 10.10 -1.81 -13.35
N TYR A 179 9.27 -1.42 -14.33
CA TYR A 179 9.16 -2.12 -15.60
C TYR A 179 10.50 -2.12 -16.35
N ALA A 180 11.18 -0.97 -16.41
CA ALA A 180 12.50 -0.89 -17.03
C ALA A 180 13.56 -1.76 -16.31
N SER A 181 13.48 -1.91 -14.98
CA SER A 181 14.35 -2.85 -14.25
C SER A 181 14.08 -4.30 -14.62
N VAL A 182 12.81 -4.68 -14.83
CA VAL A 182 12.44 -6.03 -15.29
C VAL A 182 13.00 -6.32 -16.68
N GLU A 183 12.87 -5.38 -17.62
CA GLU A 183 13.35 -5.55 -19.01
C GLU A 183 14.85 -5.83 -19.10
N LYS A 184 15.66 -5.41 -18.11
CA LYS A 184 17.11 -5.69 -18.09
C LYS A 184 17.45 -7.17 -17.89
N VAL A 185 16.55 -7.95 -17.29
CA VAL A 185 16.82 -9.34 -16.88
C VAL A 185 15.82 -10.35 -17.45
N ILE A 186 14.73 -9.88 -18.07
CA ILE A 186 13.59 -10.70 -18.49
C ILE A 186 13.98 -11.86 -19.43
N ASP A 187 15.00 -11.68 -20.27
CA ASP A 187 15.50 -12.70 -21.20
C ASP A 187 16.06 -13.94 -20.48
N GLN A 188 16.43 -13.83 -19.20
CA GLN A 188 16.90 -14.94 -18.37
C GLN A 188 15.74 -15.81 -17.84
N TYR A 189 14.50 -15.32 -17.96
CA TYR A 189 13.30 -15.90 -17.36
C TYR A 189 12.24 -16.14 -18.45
N PRO A 190 12.38 -17.14 -19.34
CA PRO A 190 11.50 -17.30 -20.51
C PRO A 190 10.04 -17.62 -20.15
N ASP A 191 9.80 -18.27 -19.01
CA ASP A 191 8.47 -18.49 -18.43
C ASP A 191 8.24 -17.46 -17.32
N HIS A 192 7.64 -16.33 -17.71
CA HIS A 192 7.39 -15.19 -16.83
C HIS A 192 6.03 -14.55 -17.09
N GLY A 193 5.53 -13.88 -16.05
CA GLY A 193 4.51 -12.84 -16.14
C GLY A 193 5.01 -11.53 -15.51
N ILE A 194 4.62 -10.38 -16.07
CA ILE A 194 4.91 -9.05 -15.53
C ILE A 194 3.62 -8.42 -15.05
N LEU A 195 3.43 -8.29 -13.74
CA LEU A 195 2.28 -7.58 -13.17
C LEU A 195 2.44 -6.07 -13.36
N THR A 196 1.50 -5.45 -14.08
CA THR A 196 1.57 -4.02 -14.40
C THR A 196 0.18 -3.39 -14.52
N TYR A 197 0.13 -2.07 -14.55
CA TYR A 197 -1.04 -1.32 -15.01
C TYR A 197 -1.03 -1.24 -16.54
N ASP A 198 -2.21 -1.13 -17.16
CA ASP A 198 -2.30 -0.80 -18.59
C ASP A 198 -1.84 0.66 -18.79
N ALA A 199 -0.60 0.82 -19.25
CA ALA A 199 0.08 2.10 -19.28
C ALA A 199 1.06 2.19 -20.45
N LYS A 200 1.33 3.43 -20.90
CA LYS A 200 2.15 3.71 -22.10
C LYS A 200 3.59 3.20 -22.05
N TYR A 201 4.15 2.99 -20.86
CA TYR A 201 5.53 2.48 -20.71
C TYR A 201 5.61 0.96 -20.90
N VAL A 202 4.48 0.26 -20.97
CA VAL A 202 4.43 -1.20 -21.05
C VAL A 202 4.79 -1.64 -22.47
N ASN A 203 5.79 -2.50 -22.57
CA ASN A 203 6.13 -3.20 -23.80
C ASN A 203 5.18 -4.39 -24.00
N VAL A 204 4.19 -4.20 -24.89
CA VAL A 204 3.14 -5.17 -25.20
C VAL A 204 3.63 -6.51 -25.77
N LYS A 205 4.92 -6.63 -26.11
CA LYS A 205 5.52 -7.89 -26.58
C LYS A 205 5.84 -8.87 -25.44
N HIS A 206 5.91 -8.39 -24.19
CA HIS A 206 6.13 -9.23 -23.03
C HIS A 206 4.82 -9.82 -22.49
N ASN A 207 4.93 -10.84 -21.64
CA ASN A 207 3.80 -11.48 -20.98
C ASN A 207 3.26 -10.62 -19.84
N ASN A 208 2.46 -9.62 -20.17
CA ASN A 208 1.90 -8.68 -19.21
C ASN A 208 0.63 -9.20 -18.55
N ILE A 209 0.53 -9.05 -17.23
CA ILE A 209 -0.66 -9.32 -16.44
C ILE A 209 -1.18 -7.97 -15.92
N PHE A 210 -2.33 -7.54 -16.44
CA PHE A 210 -2.91 -6.25 -16.09
C PHE A 210 -3.75 -6.32 -14.81
N VAL A 211 -3.48 -5.43 -13.87
CA VAL A 211 -4.23 -5.32 -12.61
C VAL A 211 -5.56 -4.59 -12.80
N PRO A 212 -6.60 -4.87 -11.99
CA PRO A 212 -6.62 -5.81 -10.86
C PRO A 212 -6.70 -7.29 -11.27
N VAL A 213 -5.93 -8.15 -10.59
CA VAL A 213 -5.87 -9.60 -10.86
C VAL A 213 -6.55 -10.37 -9.74
N GLU A 214 -7.44 -11.29 -10.08
CA GLU A 214 -8.01 -12.23 -9.11
C GLU A 214 -6.99 -13.29 -8.72
N ASN A 215 -6.83 -13.52 -7.41
CA ASN A 215 -5.93 -14.55 -6.86
C ASN A 215 -4.50 -14.50 -7.43
N LEU A 216 -3.88 -13.33 -7.50
CA LEU A 216 -2.51 -13.15 -8.04
C LEU A 216 -1.51 -14.20 -7.54
N MET A 217 -1.52 -14.51 -6.25
CA MET A 217 -0.59 -15.47 -5.64
C MET A 217 -0.73 -16.89 -6.21
N SER A 218 -1.87 -17.23 -6.82
CA SER A 218 -2.09 -18.54 -7.44
C SER A 218 -1.44 -18.70 -8.81
N LEU A 219 -1.02 -17.60 -9.44
CA LEU A 219 -0.61 -17.61 -10.85
C LEU A 219 0.86 -17.96 -11.07
N PHE A 220 1.67 -17.96 -10.01
CA PHE A 220 3.13 -18.11 -10.14
C PHE A 220 3.76 -18.98 -9.06
N GLU A 221 4.95 -19.51 -9.36
CA GLU A 221 5.74 -20.31 -8.41
C GLU A 221 6.76 -19.44 -7.65
N THR A 222 7.50 -18.60 -8.38
CA THR A 222 8.60 -17.79 -7.83
C THR A 222 8.40 -16.30 -8.12
N TYR A 223 8.58 -15.46 -7.12
CA TYR A 223 8.65 -14.01 -7.30
C TYR A 223 10.09 -13.57 -7.57
N VAL A 224 10.31 -12.79 -8.64
CA VAL A 224 11.63 -12.25 -8.99
C VAL A 224 11.67 -10.76 -8.68
N TYR A 225 12.47 -10.40 -7.69
CA TYR A 225 12.56 -9.05 -7.15
C TYR A 225 13.67 -8.23 -7.81
N THR A 226 13.29 -7.29 -8.68
CA THR A 226 14.23 -6.51 -9.53
C THR A 226 14.34 -5.03 -9.18
N LYS A 227 13.64 -4.56 -8.15
CA LYS A 227 13.58 -3.12 -7.82
C LYS A 227 14.97 -2.61 -7.45
N GLU A 228 15.42 -1.54 -8.09
CA GLU A 228 16.79 -1.00 -7.87
C GLU A 228 16.87 -0.01 -6.70
N THR A 229 15.74 0.59 -6.30
CA THR A 229 15.66 1.56 -5.20
C THR A 229 15.29 0.88 -3.87
N PHE A 230 15.49 1.55 -2.74
CA PHE A 230 15.01 1.05 -1.45
C PHE A 230 13.49 0.81 -1.49
N ASP A 231 13.06 -0.37 -1.06
CA ASP A 231 11.66 -0.71 -0.82
C ASP A 231 11.45 -0.97 0.67
N PRO A 232 10.79 -0.07 1.39
CA PRO A 232 10.72 -0.19 2.84
C PRO A 232 9.76 -1.28 3.32
N ALA A 233 8.76 -1.65 2.52
CA ALA A 233 7.72 -2.57 2.97
C ALA A 233 7.12 -3.35 1.79
N PRO A 234 7.91 -4.19 1.09
CA PRO A 234 7.43 -4.93 -0.06
C PRO A 234 6.50 -6.06 0.40
N ARG A 235 5.22 -5.72 0.49
CA ARG A 235 4.12 -6.60 0.92
C ARG A 235 4.18 -8.01 0.31
N ILE A 236 4.51 -8.11 -0.97
CA ILE A 236 4.53 -9.38 -1.71
C ILE A 236 5.49 -10.41 -1.09
N PHE A 237 6.54 -10.00 -0.36
CA PHE A 237 7.44 -10.94 0.33
C PHE A 237 6.71 -11.73 1.41
N GLN A 238 5.90 -11.04 2.22
CA GLN A 238 5.09 -11.68 3.26
C GLN A 238 4.00 -12.55 2.63
N GLU A 239 3.40 -12.11 1.53
CA GLU A 239 2.44 -12.95 0.78
C GLU A 239 3.10 -14.20 0.21
N CYS A 240 4.31 -14.09 -0.37
CA CYS A 240 5.08 -15.23 -0.86
C CYS A 240 5.41 -16.20 0.27
N LYS A 241 5.90 -15.68 1.41
CA LYS A 241 6.20 -16.49 2.60
C LYS A 241 4.97 -17.24 3.11
N TYR A 242 3.83 -16.57 3.21
CA TYR A 242 2.58 -17.17 3.67
C TYR A 242 2.10 -18.32 2.76
N TYR A 243 2.22 -18.16 1.44
CA TYR A 243 1.81 -19.18 0.45
C TYR A 243 2.92 -20.16 0.06
N GLY A 244 4.08 -20.13 0.72
CA GLY A 244 5.20 -21.03 0.41
C GLY A 244 5.78 -20.82 -0.99
N LYS A 245 5.76 -19.59 -1.50
CA LYS A 245 6.37 -19.21 -2.78
C LYS A 245 7.84 -18.86 -2.59
N ASP A 246 8.65 -19.19 -3.58
CA ASP A 246 10.05 -18.82 -3.61
C ASP A 246 10.25 -17.36 -4.01
N VAL A 247 11.35 -16.76 -3.57
CA VAL A 247 11.74 -15.40 -3.94
C VAL A 247 13.19 -15.37 -4.41
N ILE A 248 13.42 -14.83 -5.60
CA ILE A 248 14.75 -14.56 -6.15
C ILE A 248 15.05 -13.06 -6.03
N TYR A 249 16.16 -12.72 -5.40
CA TYR A 249 16.68 -11.35 -5.32
C TYR A 249 17.52 -11.03 -6.55
N GLU A 250 16.88 -10.57 -7.62
CA GLU A 250 17.49 -10.22 -8.90
C GLU A 250 17.71 -8.70 -9.01
N ARG A 251 18.48 -8.14 -8.08
CA ARG A 251 18.82 -6.71 -8.06
C ARG A 251 20.27 -6.54 -7.64
N ARG A 252 20.86 -5.39 -8.01
CA ARG A 252 22.17 -5.00 -7.46
C ARG A 252 22.04 -4.85 -5.95
N ASP A 253 22.86 -5.57 -5.19
CA ASP A 253 22.85 -5.61 -3.73
C ASP A 253 22.97 -4.19 -3.14
N PRO A 254 21.91 -3.66 -2.51
CA PRO A 254 21.94 -2.35 -1.87
C PRO A 254 22.33 -2.42 -0.37
N GLY A 255 22.60 -3.61 0.18
CA GLY A 255 22.63 -3.86 1.62
C GLY A 255 21.26 -4.25 2.19
N THR A 256 20.99 -3.87 3.44
CA THR A 256 19.71 -4.19 4.12
C THR A 256 18.55 -3.41 3.51
N ASP A 257 17.71 -4.08 2.73
CA ASP A 257 16.46 -3.56 2.16
C ASP A 257 15.23 -4.07 2.94
N GLY A 258 14.10 -3.37 2.86
CA GLY A 258 12.86 -3.80 3.52
C GLY A 258 12.42 -5.20 3.07
N GLY A 259 12.74 -5.65 1.85
CA GLY A 259 12.50 -7.03 1.42
C GLY A 259 13.14 -8.07 2.34
N THR A 260 14.41 -7.90 2.70
CA THR A 260 15.13 -8.82 3.59
C THR A 260 14.58 -8.79 5.00
N ILE A 261 14.25 -7.60 5.51
CA ILE A 261 13.64 -7.45 6.85
C ILE A 261 12.29 -8.17 6.88
N TYR A 262 11.40 -7.87 5.94
CA TYR A 262 10.08 -8.49 5.87
C TYR A 262 10.18 -9.99 5.62
N TRP A 263 11.10 -10.50 4.81
CA TRP A 263 11.25 -11.95 4.63
C TRP A 263 11.59 -12.68 5.94
N ASN A 264 12.45 -12.08 6.76
CA ASN A 264 12.89 -12.66 8.02
C ASN A 264 11.84 -12.57 9.15
N ARG A 265 10.84 -11.69 9.03
CA ARG A 265 9.76 -11.56 10.03
C ARG A 265 8.78 -12.71 9.99
N ASP A 266 8.32 -13.14 11.16
CA ASP A 266 7.24 -14.10 11.27
C ASP A 266 5.92 -13.54 10.73
N ILE A 267 5.10 -14.42 10.17
CA ILE A 267 3.72 -14.07 9.82
C ILE A 267 2.94 -13.92 11.12
N LYS A 268 2.43 -12.71 11.37
CA LYS A 268 1.60 -12.40 12.55
C LYS A 268 0.45 -11.48 12.19
N GLU A 269 -0.62 -11.56 12.96
CA GLU A 269 -1.78 -10.68 12.82
C GLU A 269 -1.40 -9.20 13.06
N PRO A 270 -2.14 -8.24 12.47
CA PRO A 270 -1.95 -6.82 12.75
C PRO A 270 -2.09 -6.44 14.22
N ASP A 271 -1.13 -5.67 14.71
CA ASP A 271 -1.22 -5.03 16.02
C ASP A 271 -1.71 -3.58 15.88
N ILE A 272 -2.87 -3.29 16.48
CA ILE A 272 -3.48 -1.97 16.48
C ILE A 272 -3.09 -1.12 17.71
N THR A 273 -2.32 -1.67 18.66
CA THR A 273 -2.02 -1.03 19.95
C THR A 273 -1.39 0.36 19.77
N ALA A 274 -0.43 0.50 18.85
CA ALA A 274 0.21 1.78 18.59
C ALA A 274 -0.76 2.82 18.00
N ILE A 275 -1.68 2.40 17.11
CA ILE A 275 -2.74 3.25 16.56
C ILE A 275 -3.64 3.76 17.70
N LEU A 276 -4.05 2.86 18.60
CA LEU A 276 -4.89 3.24 19.75
C LEU A 276 -4.16 4.17 20.73
N GLY A 277 -2.85 4.00 20.88
CA GLY A 277 -1.99 4.91 21.63
C GLY A 277 -2.00 6.31 21.02
N ALA A 278 -1.79 6.41 19.69
CA ALA A 278 -1.81 7.68 18.98
C ALA A 278 -3.18 8.38 19.05
N ILE A 279 -4.28 7.65 18.98
CA ILE A 279 -5.63 8.21 19.15
C ILE A 279 -5.81 8.85 20.54
N LYS A 280 -5.19 8.29 21.59
CA LYS A 280 -5.26 8.85 22.94
C LYS A 280 -4.42 10.12 23.06
N GLU A 281 -3.30 10.22 22.35
CA GLU A 281 -2.42 11.39 22.33
C GLU A 281 -3.04 12.60 21.59
N LEU A 282 -3.93 12.33 20.63
CA LEU A 282 -4.67 13.36 19.88
C LEU A 282 -5.86 13.96 20.67
N LYS A 283 -6.24 13.38 21.82
CA LYS A 283 -7.38 13.80 22.65
C LYS A 283 -6.94 14.65 23.84
#